data_AF-A0A9E0TZG0-F1
#
_entry.id   AF-A0A9E0TZG0-F1
#
_cell.length_a   1.000
_cell.length_b   1.000
_cell.length_c   1.000
_cell.angle_alpha   90.00
_cell.angle_beta   90.00
_cell.angle_gamma   90.00
#
_symmetry.space_group_name_H-M   'P 1'
#
loop_
_entity.id
_entity.type
_entity.pdbx_description
1 polymer ?
#
loop_
_entity_poly.entity_id
_entity_poly.type
_entity_poly.pdbx_seq_one_letter_code
_entity_poly.pdbx_strand_id
1 'polypeptide(L)'
;MEELTGHIEHLTYHDEETFFTVAQLLSPNQKKPIVITGILPAIQVGETISCQGTWKRHPKHGMQFEVETFELQLPTCARSIEKFLASGALRGIGPAFAAKIVQKFGKETLAVIEKQPKLLSQVEGLGEKRTSQLVAEWMEHKSLHELLVFLHGYGITRAYARKILRAYGSNALQKLKANPYQLA
;
A
#
# COMPACT_ATOMS: atom_id res chain seq x y z
N MET A 1 -12.85 16.99 -11.71
CA MET A 1 -12.52 15.57 -11.47
C MET A 1 -12.97 15.23 -10.07
N GLU A 2 -13.41 13.99 -9.87
CA GLU A 2 -13.74 13.48 -8.54
C GLU A 2 -12.50 12.84 -7.92
N GLU A 3 -12.46 12.76 -6.59
CA GLU A 3 -11.39 12.11 -5.83
C GLU A 3 -11.95 10.91 -5.07
N LEU A 4 -11.21 9.80 -5.11
CA LEU A 4 -11.53 8.58 -4.38
C LEU A 4 -10.30 8.12 -3.60
N THR A 5 -10.50 7.76 -2.34
CA THR A 5 -9.47 7.12 -1.51
C THR A 5 -9.97 5.76 -1.06
N GLY A 6 -9.10 4.75 -1.13
CA GLY A 6 -9.42 3.41 -0.66
C GLY A 6 -8.28 2.43 -0.82
N HIS A 7 -8.48 1.23 -0.28
CA HIS A 7 -7.50 0.16 -0.39
C HIS A 7 -7.85 -0.78 -1.53
N ILE A 8 -6.82 -1.28 -2.21
CA ILE A 8 -6.97 -2.25 -3.28
C ILE A 8 -7.28 -3.62 -2.66
N GLU A 9 -8.52 -4.08 -2.79
CA GLU A 9 -8.92 -5.41 -2.33
C GLU A 9 -8.50 -6.49 -3.33
N HIS A 10 -8.55 -6.17 -4.62
CA HIS A 10 -8.30 -7.16 -5.67
C HIS A 10 -7.80 -6.49 -6.95
N LEU A 11 -6.84 -7.12 -7.62
CA LEU A 11 -6.43 -6.78 -8.98
C LEU A 11 -7.10 -7.78 -9.93
N THR A 12 -8.07 -7.28 -10.72
CA THR A 12 -8.81 -8.10 -11.69
C THR A 12 -7.99 -8.34 -12.94
N TYR A 13 -7.24 -7.32 -13.37
CA TYR A 13 -6.34 -7.38 -14.52
C TYR A 13 -5.20 -6.39 -14.33
N HIS A 14 -4.00 -6.77 -14.77
CA HIS A 14 -2.84 -5.89 -14.81
C HIS A 14 -1.99 -6.29 -16.01
N ASP A 15 -1.69 -5.32 -16.87
CA ASP A 15 -0.77 -5.46 -17.98
C ASP A 15 0.61 -4.97 -17.55
N GLU A 16 1.64 -5.83 -17.63
CA GLU A 16 2.99 -5.51 -17.14
C GLU A 16 3.76 -4.53 -18.05
N GLU A 17 3.35 -4.38 -19.32
CA GLU A 17 4.02 -3.52 -20.31
C GLU A 17 3.42 -2.11 -20.31
N THR A 18 2.09 -2.02 -20.35
CA THR A 18 1.34 -0.76 -20.43
C THR A 18 0.92 -0.21 -19.07
N PHE A 19 1.03 -1.03 -18.00
CA PHE A 19 0.50 -0.76 -16.65
C PHE A 19 -1.01 -0.53 -16.59
N PHE A 20 -1.73 -0.86 -17.67
CA PHE A 20 -3.19 -0.80 -17.65
C PHE A 20 -3.71 -1.79 -16.61
N THR A 21 -4.51 -1.28 -15.69
CA THR A 21 -4.94 -2.03 -14.51
C THR A 21 -6.44 -1.87 -14.31
N VAL A 22 -7.10 -2.99 -14.01
CA VAL A 22 -8.48 -3.04 -13.52
C VAL A 22 -8.44 -3.56 -12.09
N ALA A 23 -8.85 -2.74 -11.14
CA ALA A 23 -8.77 -3.07 -9.71
C ALA A 23 -10.08 -2.80 -8.99
N GLN A 24 -10.26 -3.46 -7.86
CA GLN A 24 -11.34 -3.22 -6.92
C GLN A 24 -10.80 -2.43 -5.74
N LEU A 25 -11.26 -1.20 -5.60
CA LEU A 25 -10.91 -0.27 -4.54
C LEU A 25 -12.06 -0.19 -3.53
N LEU A 26 -11.78 -0.53 -2.27
CA LEU A 26 -12.75 -0.39 -1.19
C LEU A 26 -12.44 0.88 -0.38
N SER A 27 -13.29 1.88 -0.56
CA SER A 27 -13.25 3.09 0.26
C SER A 27 -13.68 2.79 1.71
N PRO A 28 -13.07 3.46 2.71
CA PRO A 28 -13.38 3.22 4.13
C PRO A 28 -14.87 3.26 4.48
N ASN A 29 -15.60 4.18 3.84
CA ASN A 29 -17.02 4.47 4.10
C ASN A 29 -17.99 3.60 3.29
N GLN A 30 -17.46 2.69 2.44
CA GLN A 30 -18.29 1.84 1.60
C GLN A 30 -18.22 0.36 2.04
N LYS A 31 -19.28 -0.38 1.70
CA LYS A 31 -19.36 -1.83 1.91
C LYS A 31 -18.98 -2.63 0.67
N LYS A 32 -19.19 -2.05 -0.52
CA LYS A 32 -18.89 -2.68 -1.80
C LYS A 32 -17.66 -2.01 -2.41
N PRO A 33 -16.76 -2.76 -3.05
CA PRO A 33 -15.66 -2.18 -3.77
C PRO A 33 -16.15 -1.44 -5.02
N ILE A 34 -15.43 -0.39 -5.38
CA ILE A 34 -15.54 0.37 -6.61
C ILE A 34 -14.56 -0.23 -7.61
N VAL A 35 -14.99 -0.44 -8.85
CA VAL A 35 -14.07 -0.83 -9.92
C VAL A 35 -13.35 0.41 -10.43
N ILE A 36 -12.02 0.41 -10.39
CA ILE A 36 -11.17 1.46 -10.92
C ILE A 36 -10.39 0.94 -12.14
N THR A 37 -10.12 1.81 -13.10
CA THR A 37 -9.35 1.49 -14.31
C THR A 37 -8.37 2.60 -14.65
N GLY A 38 -7.16 2.29 -15.11
CA GLY A 38 -6.20 3.30 -15.54
C GLY A 38 -4.78 2.76 -15.67
N ILE A 39 -3.84 3.65 -15.98
CA ILE A 39 -2.40 3.34 -15.99
C ILE A 39 -1.89 3.48 -14.56
N LEU A 40 -1.75 2.36 -13.86
CA LEU A 40 -1.48 2.34 -12.40
C LEU A 40 -0.19 1.56 -12.12
N PRO A 41 0.99 2.09 -12.50
CA PRO A 41 2.25 1.45 -12.21
C PRO A 41 2.43 1.35 -10.70
N ALA A 42 2.90 0.19 -10.23
CA ALA A 42 3.27 -0.07 -8.83
C ALA A 42 2.16 -0.38 -7.82
N ILE A 43 0.86 -0.37 -8.18
CA ILE A 43 -0.19 -0.72 -7.21
C ILE A 43 -0.21 -2.22 -6.89
N GLN A 44 -0.50 -2.57 -5.63
CA GLN A 44 -0.70 -3.95 -5.18
C GLN A 44 -1.92 -4.10 -4.26
N VAL A 45 -2.41 -5.34 -4.17
CA VAL A 45 -3.45 -5.70 -3.20
C VAL A 45 -2.98 -5.37 -1.78
N GLY A 46 -3.86 -4.70 -1.02
CA GLY A 46 -3.61 -4.22 0.33
C GLY A 46 -3.09 -2.78 0.40
N GLU A 47 -2.55 -2.22 -0.69
CA GLU A 47 -2.13 -0.82 -0.68
C GLU A 47 -3.33 0.12 -0.67
N THR A 48 -3.15 1.29 -0.05
CA THR A 48 -4.12 2.38 -0.10
C THR A 48 -3.67 3.39 -1.14
N ILE A 49 -4.60 3.86 -1.97
CA ILE A 49 -4.34 4.95 -2.92
C ILE A 49 -5.37 6.06 -2.72
N SER A 50 -4.96 7.30 -2.99
CA SER A 50 -5.88 8.39 -3.35
C SER A 50 -5.78 8.61 -4.86
N CYS A 51 -6.89 8.68 -5.56
CA CYS A 51 -6.90 8.85 -7.00
C CYS A 51 -7.92 9.89 -7.47
N GLN A 52 -7.60 10.57 -8.56
CA GLN A 52 -8.48 11.53 -9.21
C GLN A 52 -8.83 11.04 -10.61
N GLY A 53 -10.05 11.33 -11.04
CA GLY A 53 -10.53 10.87 -12.32
C GLY A 53 -12.02 11.12 -12.56
N THR A 54 -12.62 10.27 -13.39
CA THR A 54 -14.00 10.41 -13.84
C THR A 54 -14.75 9.08 -13.86
N TRP A 55 -16.06 9.14 -13.60
CA TRP A 55 -16.92 7.97 -13.73
C TRP A 55 -17.27 7.69 -15.19
N LYS A 56 -17.06 6.45 -15.62
CA LYS A 56 -17.45 5.96 -16.94
C LYS A 56 -18.28 4.69 -16.83
N ARG A 57 -19.23 4.53 -17.75
CA ARG A 57 -20.06 3.32 -17.83
C ARG A 57 -19.57 2.42 -18.95
N HIS A 58 -18.96 1.30 -18.59
CA HIS A 58 -18.57 0.27 -19.54
C HIS A 58 -19.79 -0.55 -19.99
N PRO A 59 -19.99 -0.80 -21.30
CA PRO A 59 -21.18 -1.47 -21.84
C PRO A 59 -21.45 -2.86 -21.22
N LYS A 60 -20.40 -3.61 -20.89
CA LYS A 60 -20.49 -4.98 -20.32
C LYS A 60 -20.28 -5.05 -18.81
N HIS A 61 -19.57 -4.09 -18.23
CA HIS A 61 -19.07 -4.19 -16.84
C HIS A 61 -19.67 -3.13 -15.91
N GLY A 62 -20.52 -2.25 -16.42
CA GLY A 62 -21.23 -1.26 -15.62
C GLY A 62 -20.34 -0.08 -15.24
N MET A 63 -20.57 0.49 -14.06
CA MET A 63 -19.92 1.71 -13.63
C MET A 63 -18.48 1.44 -13.18
N GLN A 64 -17.54 2.22 -13.71
CA GLN A 64 -16.12 2.17 -13.40
C GLN A 64 -15.60 3.58 -13.19
N PHE A 65 -14.58 3.73 -12.35
CA PHE A 65 -13.88 4.98 -12.16
C PHE A 65 -12.58 4.96 -12.94
N GLU A 66 -12.50 5.77 -14.00
CA GLU A 66 -11.29 5.92 -14.79
C GLU A 66 -10.34 6.89 -14.08
N VAL A 67 -9.22 6.35 -13.62
CA VAL A 67 -8.19 7.07 -12.88
C VAL A 67 -7.26 7.77 -13.86
N GLU A 68 -7.11 9.08 -13.67
CA GLU A 68 -6.17 9.92 -14.42
C GLU A 68 -4.86 10.10 -13.65
N THR A 69 -4.95 10.34 -12.34
CA THR A 69 -3.80 10.46 -11.44
C THR A 69 -4.05 9.73 -10.13
N PHE A 70 -3.00 9.25 -9.46
CA PHE A 70 -3.13 8.63 -8.15
C PHE A 70 -1.86 8.81 -7.32
N GLU A 71 -2.00 8.68 -6.02
CA GLU A 71 -0.88 8.68 -5.08
C GLU A 71 -1.02 7.46 -4.15
N LEU A 72 0.10 6.79 -3.89
CA LEU A 72 0.16 5.77 -2.85
C LEU A 72 0.08 6.43 -1.48
N GLN A 73 -0.75 5.88 -0.60
CA GLN A 73 -0.88 6.31 0.78
C GLN A 73 -0.75 5.14 1.75
N LEU A 74 -0.31 5.43 2.98
CA LEU A 74 -0.45 4.49 4.08
C LEU A 74 -1.90 4.50 4.60
N PRO A 75 -2.45 3.35 5.01
CA PRO A 75 -3.80 3.29 5.56
C PRO A 75 -3.86 4.06 6.88
N THR A 76 -4.84 4.95 7.02
CA THR A 76 -4.97 5.85 8.18
C THR A 76 -6.12 5.50 9.12
N CYS A 77 -7.06 4.65 8.70
CA CYS A 77 -8.18 4.22 9.52
C CYS A 77 -8.01 2.77 9.98
N ALA A 78 -8.49 2.44 11.18
CA ALA A 78 -8.35 1.11 11.78
C ALA A 78 -8.77 -0.02 10.82
N ARG A 79 -9.93 0.11 10.17
CA ARG A 79 -10.42 -0.88 9.19
C ARG A 79 -9.44 -1.09 8.02
N SER A 80 -8.90 -0.02 7.46
CA SER A 80 -7.93 -0.10 6.36
C SER A 80 -6.58 -0.67 6.82
N ILE A 81 -6.15 -0.35 8.04
CA ILE A 81 -4.93 -0.88 8.63
C ILE A 81 -5.08 -2.39 8.87
N GLU A 82 -6.21 -2.84 9.40
CA GLU A 82 -6.49 -4.26 9.61
C GLU A 82 -6.43 -5.01 8.28
N LYS A 83 -7.08 -4.48 7.23
CA LYS A 83 -7.06 -5.06 5.89
C LYS A 83 -5.66 -5.10 5.30
N PHE A 84 -4.88 -4.04 5.46
CA PHE A 84 -3.49 -4.00 5.02
C PHE A 84 -2.62 -5.04 5.74
N LEU A 85 -2.74 -5.17 7.07
CA LEU A 85 -2.02 -6.19 7.82
C LEU A 85 -2.46 -7.61 7.44
N ALA A 86 -3.74 -7.78 7.09
CA ALA A 86 -4.32 -9.07 6.71
C ALA A 86 -4.10 -9.45 5.24
N SER A 87 -3.73 -8.50 4.37
CA SER A 87 -3.63 -8.72 2.91
C SER A 87 -2.43 -9.57 2.50
N GLY A 88 -1.50 -9.83 3.44
CA GLY A 88 -0.21 -10.44 3.14
C GLY A 88 0.83 -9.44 2.62
N ALA A 89 0.53 -8.13 2.62
CA ALA A 89 1.52 -7.10 2.31
C ALA A 89 2.69 -7.12 3.31
N LEU A 90 2.44 -7.51 4.56
CA LEU A 90 3.46 -7.80 5.57
C LEU A 90 3.45 -9.30 5.88
N ARG A 91 4.60 -9.97 5.73
CA ARG A 91 4.69 -11.41 6.02
C ARG A 91 4.55 -11.68 7.52
N GLY A 92 3.90 -12.81 7.84
CA GLY A 92 3.80 -13.31 9.22
C GLY A 92 2.58 -12.84 10.01
N ILE A 93 1.79 -11.91 9.47
CA ILE A 93 0.51 -11.48 10.05
C ILE A 93 -0.64 -11.92 9.15
N GLY A 94 -1.48 -12.80 9.67
CA GLY A 94 -2.73 -13.19 9.02
C GLY A 94 -3.93 -12.42 9.58
N PRO A 95 -5.15 -12.61 9.01
CA PRO A 95 -6.35 -11.88 9.39
C PRO A 95 -6.66 -11.89 10.89
N ALA A 96 -6.46 -13.03 11.57
CA ALA A 96 -6.71 -13.15 13.00
C ALA A 96 -5.79 -12.25 13.85
N PHE A 97 -4.49 -12.18 13.51
CA PHE A 97 -3.56 -11.31 14.23
C PHE A 97 -3.74 -9.85 13.84
N ALA A 98 -4.02 -9.56 12.58
CA ALA A 98 -4.35 -8.21 12.13
C ALA A 98 -5.51 -7.63 12.94
N ALA A 99 -6.61 -8.40 13.08
CA ALA A 99 -7.77 -8.01 13.88
C ALA A 99 -7.39 -7.75 15.35
N LYS A 100 -6.63 -8.64 16.00
CA LYS A 100 -6.20 -8.45 17.40
C LYS A 100 -5.30 -7.22 17.59
N ILE A 101 -4.34 -7.00 16.70
CA ILE A 101 -3.41 -5.87 16.77
C ILE A 101 -4.19 -4.55 16.62
N VAL A 102 -5.09 -4.47 15.64
CA VAL A 102 -5.91 -3.27 15.41
C VAL A 102 -6.97 -3.08 16.48
N GLN A 103 -7.56 -4.15 17.02
CA GLN A 103 -8.46 -4.05 18.17
C GLN A 103 -7.77 -3.40 19.38
N LYS A 104 -6.48 -3.67 19.57
CA LYS A 104 -5.69 -3.12 20.68
C LYS A 104 -5.21 -1.69 20.43
N PHE A 105 -4.75 -1.38 19.23
CA PHE A 105 -4.06 -0.12 18.92
C PHE A 105 -4.77 0.78 17.91
N GLY A 106 -5.93 0.38 17.40
CA GLY A 106 -6.77 1.20 16.53
C GLY A 106 -6.06 1.79 15.31
N LYS A 107 -6.16 3.11 15.17
CA LYS A 107 -5.50 3.86 14.09
C LYS A 107 -4.01 4.10 14.37
N GLU A 108 -3.60 3.95 15.62
CA GLU A 108 -2.22 4.11 16.07
C GLU A 108 -1.35 2.86 15.77
N THR A 109 -1.94 1.76 15.30
CA THR A 109 -1.24 0.48 15.04
C THR A 109 0.06 0.63 14.27
N LEU A 110 0.07 1.32 13.13
CA LEU A 110 1.29 1.48 12.32
C LEU A 110 2.38 2.28 13.06
N ALA A 111 1.97 3.31 13.81
CA ALA A 111 2.88 4.10 14.64
C ALA A 111 3.44 3.29 15.81
N VAL A 112 2.64 2.38 16.38
CA VAL A 112 3.10 1.44 17.43
C VAL A 112 4.12 0.47 16.86
N ILE A 113 3.87 -0.12 15.69
CA ILE A 113 4.83 -1.03 15.02
C ILE A 113 6.17 -0.31 14.78
N GLU A 114 6.13 0.95 14.34
CA GLU A 114 7.32 1.73 14.04
C GLU A 114 8.07 2.22 15.28
N LYS A 115 7.38 2.91 16.19
CA LYS A 115 8.01 3.71 17.26
C LYS A 115 8.06 2.98 18.59
N GLN A 116 7.11 2.09 18.85
CA GLN A 116 6.94 1.43 20.14
C GLN A 116 6.66 -0.08 19.97
N PRO A 117 7.48 -0.82 19.20
CA PRO A 117 7.19 -2.22 18.85
C PRO A 117 7.10 -3.13 20.08
N LYS A 118 7.71 -2.75 21.21
CA LYS A 118 7.60 -3.47 22.49
C LYS A 118 6.15 -3.60 22.97
N LEU A 119 5.28 -2.65 22.65
CA LEU A 119 3.86 -2.72 23.03
C LEU A 119 3.12 -3.87 22.34
N LEU A 120 3.60 -4.36 21.20
CA LEU A 120 3.00 -5.49 20.48
C LEU A 120 2.97 -6.77 21.33
N SER A 121 3.83 -6.88 22.35
CA SER A 121 3.80 -7.98 23.34
C SER A 121 2.48 -8.05 24.14
N GLN A 122 1.70 -6.96 24.18
CA GLN A 122 0.38 -6.94 24.81
C GLN A 122 -0.70 -7.63 23.97
N VAL A 123 -0.39 -8.01 22.72
CA VAL A 123 -1.32 -8.73 21.85
C VAL A 123 -1.20 -10.23 22.11
N GLU A 124 -2.27 -10.82 22.63
CA GLU A 124 -2.29 -12.22 23.01
C GLU A 124 -1.97 -13.16 21.84
N GLY A 125 -0.94 -14.00 22.03
CA GLY A 125 -0.46 -14.97 21.05
C GLY A 125 0.53 -14.41 20.01
N LEU A 126 0.83 -13.11 20.05
CA LEU A 126 1.86 -12.49 19.21
C LEU A 126 3.23 -12.62 19.88
N GLY A 127 3.91 -13.74 19.64
CA GLY A 127 5.24 -14.00 20.19
C GLY A 127 6.34 -13.11 19.59
N GLU A 128 7.47 -13.00 20.30
CA GLU A 128 8.62 -12.15 19.95
C GLU A 128 9.11 -12.36 18.51
N LYS A 129 9.22 -13.61 18.04
CA LYS A 129 9.65 -13.92 16.67
C LYS A 129 8.74 -13.27 15.61
N ARG A 130 7.41 -13.32 15.81
CA ARG A 130 6.44 -12.71 14.89
C ARG A 130 6.49 -11.19 14.99
N THR A 131 6.63 -10.65 16.20
CA THR A 131 6.79 -9.21 16.43
C THR A 131 8.00 -8.67 15.69
N SER A 132 9.18 -9.28 15.86
CA SER A 132 10.40 -8.86 15.18
C SER A 132 10.28 -8.97 13.65
N GLN A 133 9.64 -10.02 13.15
CA GLN A 133 9.37 -10.17 11.72
C GLN A 133 8.42 -9.08 11.19
N LEU A 134 7.31 -8.81 11.89
CA LEU A 134 6.38 -7.76 11.53
C LEU A 134 7.06 -6.40 11.47
N VAL A 135 7.89 -6.07 12.46
CA VAL A 135 8.62 -4.79 12.50
C VAL A 135 9.59 -4.69 11.32
N ALA A 136 10.35 -5.75 11.02
CA ALA A 136 11.28 -5.76 9.90
C ALA A 136 10.55 -5.57 8.55
N GLU A 137 9.49 -6.34 8.31
CA GLU A 137 8.68 -6.23 7.08
C GLU A 137 8.01 -4.85 6.97
N TRP A 138 7.54 -4.28 8.09
CA TRP A 138 6.97 -2.92 8.11
C TRP A 138 8.00 -1.86 7.72
N MET A 139 9.22 -1.93 8.25
CA MET A 139 10.28 -0.98 7.92
C MET A 139 10.72 -1.07 6.46
N GLU A 140 10.82 -2.29 5.91
CA GLU A 140 11.09 -2.50 4.48
C GLU A 140 9.95 -1.97 3.62
N HIS A 141 8.69 -2.29 3.97
CA HIS A 141 7.51 -1.82 3.27
C HIS A 141 7.43 -0.29 3.26
N LYS A 142 7.64 0.34 4.41
CA LYS A 142 7.64 1.80 4.54
C LYS A 142 8.72 2.45 3.67
N SER A 143 9.94 1.91 3.70
CA SER A 143 11.05 2.43 2.88
C SER A 143 10.74 2.31 1.38
N LEU A 144 10.16 1.18 0.95
CA LEU A 144 9.71 1.00 -0.43
C LEU A 144 8.59 1.96 -0.78
N HIS A 145 7.61 2.15 0.10
CA HIS A 145 6.49 3.06 -0.09
C HIS A 145 6.96 4.51 -0.27
N GLU A 146 7.83 5.01 0.61
CA GLU A 146 8.37 6.37 0.51
C GLU A 146 9.16 6.57 -0.79
N LEU A 147 9.89 5.54 -1.22
CA LEU A 147 10.59 5.56 -2.51
C LEU A 147 9.62 5.59 -3.69
N LEU A 148 8.56 4.79 -3.67
CA LEU A 148 7.53 4.78 -4.71
C LEU A 148 6.81 6.13 -4.81
N VAL A 149 6.46 6.73 -3.67
CA VAL A 149 5.85 8.05 -3.62
C VAL A 149 6.79 9.11 -4.22
N PHE A 150 8.08 9.06 -3.89
CA PHE A 150 9.08 9.97 -4.46
C PHE A 150 9.27 9.77 -5.97
N LEU A 151 9.22 8.52 -6.44
CA LEU A 151 9.46 8.18 -7.84
C LEU A 151 8.18 8.21 -8.72
N HIS A 152 7.01 8.48 -8.12
CA HIS A 152 5.73 8.45 -8.83
C HIS A 152 5.71 9.34 -10.08
N GLY A 153 6.29 10.55 -9.98
CA GLY A 153 6.39 11.49 -11.11
C GLY A 153 7.39 11.10 -12.21
N TYR A 154 8.18 10.04 -12.01
CA TYR A 154 9.20 9.58 -12.95
C TYR A 154 8.77 8.33 -13.76
N GLY A 155 7.54 7.86 -13.59
CA GLY A 155 7.02 6.68 -14.31
C GLY A 155 7.73 5.38 -13.91
N ILE A 156 8.38 5.33 -12.75
CA ILE A 156 9.19 4.20 -12.32
C ILE A 156 8.33 3.09 -11.71
N THR A 157 8.62 1.85 -12.10
CA THR A 157 7.92 0.67 -11.62
C THR A 157 8.37 0.22 -10.23
N ARG A 158 7.51 -0.51 -9.52
CA ARG A 158 7.85 -1.16 -8.23
C ARG A 158 9.04 -2.10 -8.32
N ALA A 159 9.19 -2.81 -9.44
CA ALA A 159 10.31 -3.70 -9.66
C ALA A 159 11.64 -2.93 -9.67
N TYR A 160 11.67 -1.76 -10.31
CA TYR A 160 12.85 -0.90 -10.33
C TYR A 160 13.08 -0.23 -8.96
N ALA A 161 12.04 0.26 -8.29
CA ALA A 161 12.13 0.77 -6.92
C ALA A 161 12.73 -0.25 -5.95
N ARG A 162 12.37 -1.54 -6.08
CA ARG A 162 13.01 -2.63 -5.31
C ARG A 162 14.49 -2.82 -5.65
N LYS A 163 14.90 -2.68 -6.92
CA LYS A 163 16.32 -2.75 -7.30
C LYS A 163 17.12 -1.63 -6.65
N ILE A 164 16.59 -0.41 -6.65
CA ILE A 164 17.19 0.75 -5.97
C ILE A 164 17.30 0.45 -4.47
N LEU A 165 16.22 0.00 -3.83
CA LEU A 165 16.22 -0.28 -2.40
C LEU A 165 17.24 -1.37 -2.02
N ARG A 166 17.41 -2.41 -2.87
CA ARG A 166 18.44 -3.44 -2.68
C ARG A 166 19.86 -2.90 -2.83
N ALA A 167 20.08 -1.97 -3.76
CA ALA A 167 21.41 -1.40 -4.01
C ALA A 167 21.83 -0.40 -2.92
N TYR A 168 20.89 0.39 -2.40
CA TYR A 168 21.20 1.52 -1.51
C TYR A 168 20.68 1.36 -0.07
N GLY A 169 19.93 0.30 0.21
CA GLY A 169 19.35 0.02 1.52
C GLY A 169 18.35 1.08 1.97
N SER A 170 18.17 1.21 3.29
CA SER A 170 17.27 2.21 3.91
C SER A 170 17.63 3.67 3.58
N ASN A 171 18.86 3.93 3.13
CA ASN A 171 19.32 5.27 2.74
C ASN A 171 19.06 5.60 1.26
N ALA A 172 18.40 4.71 0.52
CA ALA A 172 18.07 4.90 -0.90
C ALA A 172 17.40 6.24 -1.16
N LEU A 173 16.35 6.57 -0.41
CA LEU A 173 15.60 7.81 -0.58
C LEU A 173 16.46 9.05 -0.30
N GLN A 174 17.28 9.03 0.76
CA GLN A 174 18.17 10.15 1.08
C GLN A 174 19.22 10.37 -0.02
N LYS A 175 19.82 9.29 -0.52
CA LYS A 175 20.82 9.37 -1.61
C LYS A 175 20.20 9.92 -2.89
N LEU A 176 18.99 9.48 -3.24
CA LEU A 176 18.28 9.98 -4.41
C LEU A 176 17.84 11.44 -4.29
N LYS A 177 17.42 11.87 -3.09
CA LYS A 177 17.14 13.29 -2.83
C LYS A 177 18.41 14.15 -2.93
N ALA A 178 19.57 13.62 -2.56
CA ALA A 178 20.84 14.31 -2.67
C ALA A 178 21.38 14.36 -4.11
N ASN A 179 21.13 13.32 -4.92
CA ASN A 179 21.51 13.31 -6.33
C ASN A 179 20.54 12.46 -7.17
N PRO A 180 19.52 13.06 -7.80
CA PRO A 180 18.50 12.36 -8.57
C PRO A 180 19.02 11.60 -9.79
N TYR A 181 20.20 11.96 -10.31
CA TYR A 181 20.80 11.37 -11.51
C TYR A 181 21.67 10.14 -11.23
N GLN A 182 21.83 9.72 -9.97
CA GLN A 182 22.57 8.50 -9.61
C GLN A 182 21.92 7.18 -10.07
N LEU A 183 20.75 7.26 -10.71
CA LEU A 183 20.01 6.13 -11.26
C LEU A 183 20.43 5.74 -12.69
N ALA A 184 21.37 6.48 -13.29
CA ALA A 184 21.89 6.22 -14.64
C ALA A 184 22.86 5.02 -14.69
#